data_AF-A0A242AYW2-F1
#
_entry.id   AF-A0A242AYW2-F1
#
_cell.length_a   1.000
_cell.length_b   1.000
_cell.length_c   1.000
_cell.angle_alpha   90.00
_cell.angle_beta   90.00
_cell.angle_gamma   90.00
#
_symmetry.space_group_name_H-M   'P 1'
#
loop_
_entity.id
_entity.type
_entity.pdbx_description
1 polymer ?
#
loop_
_entity_poly.entity_id
_entity_poly.type
_entity_poly.pdbx_seq_one_letter_code
_entity_poly.pdbx_strand_id
1 'polypeptide(L)'
;MIVSNNLFEVGKNPIVPITGRIIIIDEAHLLMENYLAKDQTELSFSELIEIVAKSDKKLSFELKEYHNQLINKYKNNSDSITIKDDMQDVLRDILGKLFNIEIRESMKERNNDELLDKISSSKNKIRKILDSSFISWIDIENKKYCAADKNFLKNFYQFIKNLSKYNKVIFMSGTLTGTKKKEEIIAQWGVSESELLFYTYKSPYNYAYQARVYIPRDLWYNNDSKKLFGKQKESNEHLSKAKNRIRKIVNITNGNLLVLCTSREYMYS
;
A
#
# COMPACT_ATOMS: atom_id res chain seq x y z
N MET A 1 -2.98 -3.17 14.12
CA MET A 1 -3.71 -2.41 15.15
C MET A 1 -4.95 -1.81 14.49
N ILE A 2 -6.16 -2.21 14.91
CA ILE A 2 -7.41 -1.60 14.40
C ILE A 2 -7.64 -0.34 15.22
N VAL A 3 -7.33 0.81 14.64
CA VAL A 3 -7.90 2.08 15.11
C VAL A 3 -8.75 2.57 13.96
N SER A 4 -10.05 2.35 14.04
CA SER A 4 -10.97 2.89 13.05
C SER A 4 -10.97 4.41 13.16
N ASN A 5 -11.13 5.11 12.04
CA ASN A 5 -11.41 6.54 12.01
C ASN A 5 -12.78 6.90 12.64
N ASN A 6 -13.52 5.90 13.12
CA ASN A 6 -14.80 6.03 13.84
C ASN A 6 -14.59 5.82 15.34
N LEU A 7 -13.75 6.66 15.97
CA LEU A 7 -13.54 6.69 17.42
C LEU A 7 -14.83 6.96 18.23
N PHE A 8 -15.95 7.25 17.56
CA PHE A 8 -17.28 7.48 18.13
C PHE A 8 -18.40 6.79 17.34
N GLU A 9 -18.16 5.60 16.77
CA GLU A 9 -19.26 4.74 16.32
C GLU A 9 -20.10 4.33 17.54
N VAL A 10 -21.35 4.80 17.61
CA VAL A 10 -22.28 4.47 18.70
C VAL A 10 -22.41 2.95 18.78
N GLY A 11 -21.99 2.35 19.90
CA GLY A 11 -22.14 0.92 20.19
C GLY A 11 -20.87 0.07 20.11
N LYS A 12 -19.69 0.61 19.74
CA LYS A 12 -18.41 -0.12 19.83
C LYS A 12 -17.42 0.60 20.73
N ASN A 13 -17.00 -0.07 21.81
CA ASN A 13 -15.91 0.43 22.64
C ASN A 13 -14.62 0.48 21.82
N PRO A 14 -13.82 1.56 21.91
CA PRO A 14 -12.54 1.63 21.22
C PRO A 14 -11.62 0.53 21.76
N ILE A 15 -10.89 -0.14 20.86
CA ILE A 15 -9.93 -1.20 21.22
C ILE A 15 -8.81 -0.66 22.12
N VAL A 16 -8.51 0.63 21.99
CA VAL A 16 -7.56 1.36 22.85
C VAL A 16 -8.33 2.39 23.68
N PRO A 17 -8.29 2.32 25.02
CA PRO A 17 -8.88 3.34 25.87
C PRO A 17 -8.17 4.68 25.65
N ILE A 18 -8.95 5.69 25.28
CA ILE A 18 -8.45 6.93 24.66
C ILE A 18 -8.30 8.08 25.68
N THR A 19 -8.42 7.84 26.99
CA THR A 19 -8.39 8.91 28.00
C THR A 19 -7.45 8.61 29.16
N GLY A 20 -6.54 9.55 29.45
CA GLY A 20 -5.73 9.59 30.66
C GLY A 20 -4.58 8.57 30.74
N ARG A 21 -4.12 8.04 29.59
CA ARG A 21 -3.11 6.96 29.56
C ARG A 21 -1.84 7.34 28.79
N ILE A 22 -0.87 6.43 28.87
CA ILE A 22 0.31 6.41 28.01
C ILE A 22 0.05 5.38 26.92
N ILE A 23 0.20 5.79 25.65
CA ILE A 23 0.12 4.91 24.48
C ILE A 23 1.54 4.75 23.96
N ILE A 24 2.02 3.51 23.86
CA ILE A 24 3.31 3.18 23.26
C ILE A 24 3.04 2.50 21.93
N ILE A 25 3.57 3.06 20.85
CA ILE A 25 3.51 2.49 19.51
C ILE A 25 4.92 2.00 19.17
N ASP A 26 5.09 0.69 19.23
CA ASP A 26 6.32 0.02 18.81
C ASP A 26 6.33 -0.19 17.30
N GLU A 27 7.53 -0.33 16.72
CA GLU A 27 7.77 -0.35 15.28
C GLU A 27 7.09 0.79 14.51
N ALA A 28 7.14 1.98 15.10
CA ALA A 28 6.48 3.17 14.58
C ALA A 28 6.94 3.60 13.17
N HIS A 29 8.06 3.05 12.68
CA HIS A 29 8.50 3.25 11.31
C HIS A 29 7.50 2.69 10.26
N LEU A 30 6.67 1.71 10.64
CA LEU A 30 5.62 1.13 9.80
C LEU A 30 4.25 1.82 9.99
N LEU A 31 4.14 2.78 10.89
CA LEU A 31 2.82 3.30 11.31
C LEU A 31 2.06 3.95 10.16
N MET A 32 2.74 4.80 9.40
CA MET A 32 2.14 5.53 8.27
C MET A 32 1.73 4.57 7.15
N GLU A 33 2.58 3.59 6.81
CA GLU A 33 2.29 2.57 5.80
C GLU A 33 1.08 1.72 6.21
N ASN A 34 1.05 1.28 7.47
CA ASN A 34 -0.09 0.54 8.02
C ASN A 34 -1.38 1.37 8.02
N TYR A 35 -1.28 2.67 8.30
CA TYR A 35 -2.43 3.57 8.23
C TYR A 35 -2.93 3.73 6.79
N LEU A 36 -2.03 3.91 5.82
CA LEU A 36 -2.37 3.96 4.39
C LEU A 36 -3.06 2.69 3.92
N ALA A 37 -2.51 1.52 4.25
CA ALA A 37 -3.08 0.23 3.88
C ALA A 37 -4.50 0.01 4.44
N LYS A 38 -4.87 0.72 5.52
CA LYS A 38 -6.22 0.68 6.09
C LYS A 38 -7.17 1.71 5.50
N ASP A 39 -6.66 2.87 5.11
CA ASP A 39 -7.46 3.95 4.51
C ASP A 39 -7.69 3.74 3.00
N GLN A 40 -6.80 2.98 2.35
CA GLN A 40 -6.93 2.62 0.95
C GLN A 40 -8.21 1.83 0.68
N THR A 41 -8.91 2.21 -0.38
CA THR A 41 -10.08 1.52 -0.89
C THR A 41 -9.66 0.54 -1.97
N GLU A 42 -10.06 -0.72 -1.82
CA GLU A 42 -9.79 -1.78 -2.80
C GLU A 42 -11.07 -2.50 -3.20
N LEU A 43 -11.26 -2.69 -4.51
CA LEU A 43 -12.34 -3.47 -5.10
C LEU A 43 -11.77 -4.46 -6.11
N SER A 44 -11.81 -5.74 -5.81
CA SER A 44 -11.30 -6.76 -6.75
C SER A 44 -12.27 -6.95 -7.92
N PHE A 45 -11.72 -7.29 -9.10
CA PHE A 45 -12.52 -7.60 -10.27
C PHE A 45 -13.45 -8.80 -10.02
N SER A 46 -12.97 -9.81 -9.30
CA SER A 46 -13.75 -11.00 -8.95
C SER A 46 -14.90 -10.67 -8.01
N GLU A 47 -14.66 -9.87 -6.96
CA GLU A 47 -15.72 -9.43 -6.03
C GLU A 47 -16.86 -8.74 -6.78
N LEU A 48 -16.52 -7.80 -7.68
CA LEU A 48 -17.51 -7.09 -8.48
C LEU A 48 -18.28 -8.02 -9.43
N ILE A 49 -17.58 -8.93 -10.11
CA ILE A 49 -18.20 -9.91 -11.03
C ILE A 49 -19.15 -10.84 -10.26
N GLU A 50 -18.73 -11.36 -9.10
CA GLU A 50 -19.52 -12.30 -8.28
C GLU A 50 -20.80 -11.65 -7.74
N ILE A 51 -20.70 -10.40 -7.29
CA ILE A 51 -21.87 -9.64 -6.81
C ILE A 51 -22.87 -9.46 -7.94
N VAL A 52 -22.39 -9.03 -9.11
CA VAL A 52 -23.26 -8.80 -10.27
C VAL A 52 -23.85 -10.12 -10.80
N ALA A 53 -23.08 -11.21 -10.83
CA ALA A 53 -23.53 -12.50 -11.36
C ALA A 53 -24.75 -13.07 -10.64
N LYS A 54 -24.97 -12.72 -9.36
CA LYS A 54 -26.13 -13.13 -8.58
C LYS A 54 -27.44 -12.53 -9.06
N SER A 55 -27.40 -11.37 -9.71
CA SER A 55 -28.58 -10.63 -10.14
C SER A 55 -28.67 -10.44 -11.66
N ASP A 56 -27.53 -10.34 -12.36
CA ASP A 56 -27.45 -10.05 -13.78
C ASP A 56 -26.27 -10.79 -14.46
N LYS A 57 -26.57 -11.96 -15.03
CA LYS A 57 -25.57 -12.80 -15.71
C LYS A 57 -24.98 -12.15 -16.96
N LYS A 58 -25.78 -11.36 -17.69
CA LYS A 58 -25.31 -10.68 -18.91
C LYS A 58 -24.28 -9.62 -18.54
N LEU A 59 -24.58 -8.79 -17.55
CA LEU A 59 -23.65 -7.78 -17.06
C LEU A 59 -22.38 -8.40 -16.47
N SER A 60 -22.51 -9.52 -15.75
CA SER A 60 -21.35 -10.25 -15.24
C SER A 60 -20.40 -10.70 -16.35
N PHE A 61 -20.95 -11.16 -17.49
CA PHE A 61 -20.16 -11.52 -18.66
C PHE A 61 -19.48 -10.30 -19.30
N GLU A 62 -20.22 -9.20 -19.50
CA GLU A 62 -19.68 -7.93 -20.02
C GLU A 62 -18.52 -7.41 -19.16
N LEU A 63 -18.67 -7.43 -17.84
CA LEU A 63 -17.64 -7.05 -16.88
C LEU A 63 -16.39 -7.93 -16.99
N LYS A 64 -16.59 -9.24 -17.12
CA LYS A 64 -15.48 -10.20 -17.26
C LYS A 64 -14.69 -9.93 -18.54
N GLU A 65 -15.37 -9.71 -19.66
CA GLU A 65 -14.73 -9.36 -20.93
C GLU A 65 -13.98 -8.04 -20.84
N TYR A 66 -14.59 -7.01 -20.25
CA TYR A 66 -13.93 -5.72 -20.03
C TYR A 66 -12.65 -5.84 -19.20
N HIS A 67 -12.71 -6.53 -18.05
CA HIS A 67 -11.54 -6.75 -17.21
C HIS A 67 -10.45 -7.57 -17.93
N ASN A 68 -10.82 -8.59 -18.71
CA ASN A 68 -9.87 -9.36 -19.51
C ASN A 68 -9.17 -8.50 -20.57
N GLN A 69 -9.92 -7.62 -21.26
CA GLN A 69 -9.36 -6.68 -22.23
C GLN A 69 -8.40 -5.69 -21.56
N LEU A 70 -8.75 -5.15 -20.40
CA LEU A 70 -7.87 -4.30 -19.60
C LEU A 70 -6.57 -5.02 -19.24
N ILE A 71 -6.65 -6.22 -18.68
CA ILE A 71 -5.47 -7.00 -18.30
C ILE A 71 -4.60 -7.25 -19.53
N ASN A 72 -5.16 -7.75 -20.63
CA ASN A 72 -4.41 -8.06 -21.84
C ASN A 72 -3.74 -6.83 -22.46
N LYS A 73 -4.40 -5.67 -22.41
CA LYS A 73 -3.87 -4.41 -22.95
C LYS A 73 -2.64 -3.92 -22.19
N TYR A 74 -2.55 -4.20 -20.88
CA TYR A 74 -1.55 -3.57 -20.01
C TYR A 74 -0.60 -4.52 -19.29
N LYS A 75 -0.82 -5.83 -19.34
CA LYS A 75 -0.01 -6.87 -18.68
C LYS A 75 1.51 -6.74 -18.87
N ASN A 76 1.96 -6.21 -20.01
CA ASN A 76 3.39 -6.11 -20.34
C ASN A 76 3.98 -4.70 -20.16
N ASN A 77 3.14 -3.70 -19.83
CA ASN A 77 3.54 -2.29 -19.87
C ASN A 77 3.65 -1.66 -18.48
N SER A 78 2.86 -2.11 -17.50
CA SER A 78 2.89 -1.59 -16.13
C SER A 78 2.10 -2.49 -15.18
N ASP A 79 2.57 -2.62 -13.94
CA ASP A 79 1.86 -3.32 -12.86
C ASP A 79 0.64 -2.52 -12.37
N SER A 80 0.65 -1.20 -12.60
CA SER A 80 -0.44 -0.30 -12.24
C SER A 80 -0.73 0.77 -13.28
N ILE A 81 -1.97 1.24 -13.34
CA ILE A 81 -2.41 2.23 -14.33
C ILE A 81 -3.35 3.23 -13.67
N THR A 82 -3.09 4.52 -13.85
CA THR A 82 -4.05 5.56 -13.47
C THR A 82 -5.35 5.42 -14.26
N ILE A 83 -6.50 5.57 -13.59
CA ILE A 83 -7.82 5.51 -14.23
C ILE A 83 -8.03 6.75 -15.12
N LYS A 84 -8.24 6.50 -16.41
CA LYS A 84 -8.51 7.52 -17.44
C LYS A 84 -10.00 7.76 -17.62
N ASP A 85 -10.37 8.83 -18.32
CA ASP A 85 -11.77 9.25 -18.50
C ASP A 85 -12.65 8.15 -19.12
N ASP A 86 -12.15 7.44 -20.14
CA ASP A 86 -12.85 6.30 -20.76
C ASP A 86 -13.13 5.18 -19.76
N MET A 87 -12.21 4.93 -18.82
CA MET A 87 -12.40 3.95 -17.75
C MET A 87 -13.35 4.46 -16.67
N GLN A 88 -13.35 5.77 -16.39
CA GLN A 88 -14.30 6.38 -15.45
C GLN A 88 -15.73 6.24 -15.97
N ASP A 89 -15.96 6.45 -17.27
CA ASP A 89 -17.29 6.31 -17.86
C ASP A 89 -17.83 4.89 -17.75
N VAL A 90 -16.98 3.88 -17.96
CA VAL A 90 -17.34 2.48 -17.71
C VAL A 90 -17.68 2.25 -16.23
N LEU A 91 -16.88 2.78 -15.30
CA LEU A 91 -17.15 2.66 -13.86
C LEU A 91 -18.45 3.38 -13.44
N ARG A 92 -18.79 4.51 -14.07
CA ARG A 92 -20.06 5.21 -13.87
C ARG A 92 -21.25 4.39 -14.37
N ASP A 93 -21.13 3.77 -15.54
CA ASP A 93 -22.14 2.86 -16.07
C ASP A 93 -22.35 1.65 -15.13
N ILE A 94 -21.27 1.03 -14.67
CA ILE A 94 -21.32 -0.07 -13.69
C ILE A 94 -22.01 0.39 -12.40
N LEU A 95 -21.66 1.58 -11.89
CA LEU A 95 -22.28 2.15 -10.70
C LEU A 95 -23.79 2.33 -10.89
N GLY A 96 -24.24 2.86 -12.03
CA GLY A 96 -25.65 2.98 -12.38
C GLY A 96 -26.36 1.62 -12.44
N LYS A 97 -25.72 0.61 -13.03
CA LYS A 97 -26.26 -0.75 -13.08
C LYS A 97 -26.35 -1.39 -11.70
N LEU A 98 -25.39 -1.13 -10.80
CA LEU A 98 -25.45 -1.60 -9.40
C LEU A 98 -26.61 -0.96 -8.63
N PHE A 99 -26.95 0.32 -8.87
CA PHE A 99 -28.17 0.92 -8.30
C PHE A 99 -29.42 0.19 -8.76
N ASN A 100 -29.53 -0.11 -10.05
CA ASN A 100 -30.67 -0.84 -10.58
C ASN A 100 -30.76 -2.27 -10.02
N ILE A 101 -29.62 -2.93 -9.78
CA ILE A 101 -29.58 -4.23 -9.12
C ILE A 101 -30.08 -4.11 -7.67
N GLU A 102 -29.58 -3.16 -6.89
CA GLU A 102 -30.01 -2.95 -5.51
C GLU A 102 -31.52 -2.72 -5.39
N ILE A 103 -32.07 -1.84 -6.25
CA ILE A 103 -33.52 -1.56 -6.26
C ILE A 103 -34.30 -2.86 -6.55
N ARG A 104 -33.91 -3.61 -7.59
CA ARG A 104 -34.58 -4.87 -7.94
C ARG A 104 -34.49 -5.92 -6.83
N GLU A 105 -33.33 -6.05 -6.19
CA GLU A 105 -33.14 -6.99 -5.08
C GLU A 105 -33.94 -6.59 -3.84
N SER A 106 -34.05 -5.29 -3.54
CA SER A 106 -34.80 -4.78 -2.38
C SER A 106 -36.32 -4.94 -2.48
N MET A 107 -36.84 -5.09 -3.70
CA MET A 107 -38.27 -5.28 -3.98
C MET A 107 -38.70 -6.76 -3.95
N LYS A 108 -37.78 -7.71 -3.74
CA LYS A 108 -38.12 -9.14 -3.69
C LYS A 108 -38.79 -9.46 -2.35
N GLU A 109 -39.73 -10.40 -2.36
CA GLU A 109 -40.42 -10.84 -1.13
C GLU A 109 -39.46 -11.45 -0.09
N ARG A 110 -38.32 -11.99 -0.53
CA ARG A 110 -37.22 -12.45 0.32
C ARG A 110 -35.95 -11.70 -0.05
N ASN A 111 -35.69 -10.62 0.68
CA ASN A 111 -34.47 -9.85 0.52
C ASN A 111 -33.26 -10.66 0.98
N ASN A 112 -32.19 -10.60 0.19
CA ASN A 112 -30.89 -11.13 0.57
C ASN A 112 -30.06 -9.99 1.16
N ASP A 113 -30.20 -9.74 2.46
CA ASP A 113 -29.55 -8.62 3.14
C ASP A 113 -28.02 -8.64 2.96
N GLU A 114 -27.41 -9.83 2.97
CA GLU A 114 -25.97 -9.98 2.74
C GLU A 114 -25.56 -9.52 1.33
N LEU A 115 -26.39 -9.80 0.32
CA LEU A 115 -26.16 -9.33 -1.05
C LEU A 115 -26.33 -7.81 -1.15
N LEU A 116 -27.36 -7.25 -0.52
CA LEU A 116 -27.60 -5.81 -0.49
C LEU A 116 -26.46 -5.06 0.19
N ASP A 117 -25.92 -5.59 1.29
CA ASP A 117 -24.74 -5.04 1.97
C ASP A 117 -23.49 -5.07 1.07
N LYS A 118 -23.28 -6.19 0.35
CA LYS A 118 -22.16 -6.32 -0.61
C LYS A 118 -22.29 -5.35 -1.78
N ILE A 119 -23.50 -5.17 -2.32
CA ILE A 119 -23.78 -4.18 -3.36
C ILE A 119 -23.52 -2.76 -2.84
N SER A 120 -24.05 -2.42 -1.66
CA SER A 120 -23.83 -1.13 -1.01
C SER A 120 -22.35 -0.82 -0.78
N SER A 121 -21.60 -1.79 -0.25
CA SER A 121 -20.16 -1.70 -0.08
C SER A 121 -19.44 -1.44 -1.42
N SER A 122 -19.78 -2.19 -2.46
CA SER A 122 -19.18 -2.06 -3.79
C SER A 122 -19.46 -0.71 -4.44
N LYS A 123 -20.70 -0.21 -4.33
CA LYS A 123 -21.05 1.14 -4.80
C LYS A 123 -20.23 2.21 -4.08
N ASN A 124 -20.07 2.10 -2.76
CA ASN A 124 -19.26 3.05 -1.99
C ASN A 124 -17.78 3.00 -2.39
N LYS A 125 -17.24 1.81 -2.65
CA LYS A 125 -15.88 1.66 -3.19
C LYS A 125 -15.75 2.32 -4.57
N ILE A 126 -16.67 2.05 -5.50
CA ILE A 126 -16.65 2.65 -6.85
C ILE A 126 -16.80 4.17 -6.79
N ARG A 127 -17.66 4.70 -5.91
CA ARG A 127 -17.79 6.14 -5.69
C ARG A 127 -16.46 6.77 -5.27
N LYS A 128 -15.75 6.18 -4.31
CA LYS A 128 -14.42 6.65 -3.91
C LYS A 128 -13.41 6.59 -5.06
N ILE A 129 -13.44 5.51 -5.83
CA ILE A 129 -12.57 5.35 -7.02
C ILE A 129 -12.83 6.45 -8.06
N LEU A 130 -14.08 6.88 -8.22
CA LEU A 130 -14.48 7.94 -9.16
C LEU A 130 -14.34 9.36 -8.59
N ASP A 131 -14.09 9.51 -7.30
CA ASP A 131 -14.07 10.81 -6.63
C ASP A 131 -12.72 11.52 -6.85
N SER A 132 -12.80 12.78 -7.26
CA SER A 132 -11.64 13.64 -7.49
C SER A 132 -10.77 13.91 -6.25
N SER A 133 -11.29 13.70 -5.04
CA SER A 133 -10.54 13.78 -3.78
C SER A 133 -9.60 12.60 -3.56
N PHE A 134 -9.72 11.54 -4.37
CA PHE A 134 -8.86 10.36 -4.32
C PHE A 134 -7.90 10.31 -5.51
N ILE A 135 -6.77 9.65 -5.31
CA ILE A 135 -5.89 9.15 -6.36
C ILE A 135 -6.32 7.72 -6.62
N SER A 136 -6.71 7.43 -7.86
CA SER A 136 -7.27 6.13 -8.22
C SER A 136 -6.50 5.47 -9.35
N TRP A 137 -6.27 4.16 -9.21
CA TRP A 137 -5.53 3.36 -10.18
C TRP A 137 -6.09 1.94 -10.25
N ILE A 138 -5.71 1.23 -11.30
CA ILE A 138 -5.93 -0.20 -11.46
C ILE A 138 -4.62 -0.89 -11.16
N ASP A 139 -4.65 -1.82 -10.24
CA ASP A 139 -3.57 -2.77 -9.99
C ASP A 139 -3.82 -4.00 -10.88
N ILE A 140 -3.00 -4.12 -11.94
CA ILE A 140 -3.16 -5.14 -12.97
C ILE A 140 -2.68 -6.50 -12.49
N GLU A 141 -1.63 -6.52 -11.66
CA GLU A 141 -1.10 -7.75 -11.07
C GLU A 141 -2.14 -8.40 -10.16
N ASN A 142 -2.71 -7.61 -9.25
CA ASN A 142 -3.69 -8.08 -8.27
C ASN A 142 -5.15 -7.99 -8.74
N LYS A 143 -5.38 -7.51 -9.98
CA LYS A 143 -6.71 -7.43 -10.62
C LYS A 143 -7.75 -6.70 -9.75
N LYS A 144 -7.39 -5.50 -9.31
CA LYS A 144 -8.24 -4.68 -8.44
C LYS A 144 -8.20 -3.21 -8.82
N TYR A 145 -9.31 -2.53 -8.53
CA TYR A 145 -9.37 -1.08 -8.48
C TYR A 145 -8.92 -0.60 -7.11
N CYS A 146 -8.11 0.44 -7.09
CA CYS A 146 -7.53 1.04 -5.89
C CYS A 146 -7.81 2.54 -5.85
N ALA A 147 -8.02 3.07 -4.65
CA ALA A 147 -8.11 4.51 -4.42
C ALA A 147 -7.53 4.88 -3.05
N ALA A 148 -6.79 5.99 -2.97
CA ALA A 148 -6.25 6.55 -1.74
C ALA A 148 -6.53 8.06 -1.65
N ASP A 149 -6.81 8.57 -0.46
CA ASP A 149 -7.15 9.99 -0.26
C ASP A 149 -5.96 10.90 -0.61
N LYS A 150 -6.17 11.95 -1.42
CA LYS A 150 -5.14 12.96 -1.72
C LYS A 150 -4.67 13.70 -0.47
N ASN A 151 -5.52 13.82 0.53
CA ASN A 151 -5.25 14.44 1.82
C ASN A 151 -4.75 13.43 2.87
N PHE A 152 -4.28 12.25 2.46
CA PHE A 152 -3.76 11.20 3.34
C PHE A 152 -2.89 11.73 4.47
N LEU A 153 -1.90 12.57 4.16
CA LEU A 153 -0.98 13.11 5.17
C LEU A 153 -1.71 13.94 6.24
N LYS A 154 -2.69 14.74 5.83
CA LYS A 154 -3.53 15.54 6.73
C LYS A 154 -4.39 14.63 7.62
N ASN A 155 -4.97 13.58 7.05
CA ASN A 155 -5.77 12.60 7.80
C ASN A 155 -4.91 11.84 8.82
N PHE A 156 -3.71 11.43 8.41
CA PHE A 156 -2.75 10.75 9.27
C PHE A 156 -2.29 11.64 10.43
N TYR A 157 -1.97 12.92 10.15
CA TYR A 157 -1.68 13.90 11.19
C TYR A 157 -2.85 14.08 12.16
N GLN A 158 -4.09 14.19 11.66
CA GLN A 158 -5.27 14.30 12.50
C GLN A 158 -5.47 13.06 13.39
N PHE A 159 -5.17 11.87 12.86
CA PHE A 159 -5.15 10.63 13.63
C PHE A 159 -4.15 10.69 14.80
N ILE A 160 -2.90 11.10 14.56
CA ILE A 160 -1.88 11.30 15.61
C ILE A 160 -2.35 12.34 16.64
N LYS A 161 -2.97 13.43 16.18
CA LYS A 161 -3.55 14.46 17.06
C LYS A 161 -4.68 13.94 17.93
N ASN A 162 -5.56 13.12 17.38
CA ASN A 162 -6.65 12.51 18.12
C ASN A 162 -6.13 11.55 19.19
N LEU A 163 -5.08 10.77 18.89
CA LEU A 163 -4.42 9.91 19.88
C LEU A 163 -3.80 10.71 21.03
N SER A 164 -3.12 11.82 20.71
CA SER A 164 -2.43 12.64 21.70
C SER A 164 -3.34 13.61 22.48
N LYS A 165 -4.59 13.83 22.04
CA LYS A 165 -5.52 14.78 22.68
C LYS A 165 -5.72 14.54 24.18
N TYR A 166 -5.77 13.28 24.60
CA TYR A 166 -5.97 12.90 26.01
C TYR A 166 -4.95 11.86 26.51
N ASN A 167 -3.89 11.59 25.73
CA ASN A 167 -2.89 10.59 26.06
C ASN A 167 -1.48 11.11 25.78
N LYS A 168 -0.50 10.63 26.55
CA LYS A 168 0.91 10.76 26.15
C LYS A 168 1.20 9.64 25.16
N VAL A 169 1.63 10.00 23.95
CA VAL A 169 1.95 9.02 22.90
C VAL A 169 3.46 8.93 22.74
N ILE A 170 4.01 7.73 22.83
CA ILE A 170 5.43 7.43 22.66
C ILE A 170 5.58 6.55 21.42
N PHE A 171 6.31 7.03 20.43
CA PHE A 171 6.64 6.28 19.22
C PHE A 171 8.04 5.69 19.37
N MET A 172 8.16 4.38 19.19
CA MET A 172 9.41 3.65 19.32
C MET A 172 9.70 2.87 18.04
N SER A 173 10.95 2.90 17.60
CA SER A 173 11.46 2.05 16.51
C SER A 173 12.98 2.13 16.50
N GLY A 174 13.64 1.02 16.15
CA GLY A 174 15.10 0.99 15.92
C GLY A 174 15.53 1.73 14.65
N THR A 175 14.60 1.99 13.73
CA THR A 175 14.83 2.55 12.39
C THR A 175 13.88 3.71 12.08
N LEU A 176 13.38 4.41 13.11
CA LEU A 176 12.38 5.47 12.96
C LEU A 176 12.78 6.57 11.96
N THR A 177 14.07 6.88 11.88
CA THR A 177 14.64 7.86 10.94
C THR A 177 15.91 7.29 10.32
N GLY A 178 16.16 7.57 9.03
CA GLY A 178 17.37 7.18 8.32
C GLY A 178 18.62 7.95 8.76
N THR A 179 18.48 9.24 9.07
CA THR A 179 19.62 10.11 9.44
C THR A 179 19.69 10.49 10.91
N LYS A 180 18.85 9.89 11.78
CA LYS A 180 18.76 10.22 13.21
C LYS A 180 18.34 11.68 13.47
N LYS A 181 17.55 12.23 12.55
CA LYS A 181 17.12 13.62 12.53
C LYS A 181 15.60 13.74 12.64
N LYS A 182 15.14 14.63 13.51
CA LYS A 182 13.70 14.84 13.75
C LYS A 182 12.97 15.39 12.53
N GLU A 183 13.69 16.07 11.64
CA GLU A 183 13.16 16.70 10.43
C GLU A 183 12.54 15.67 9.48
N GLU A 184 13.02 14.43 9.48
CA GLU A 184 12.42 13.35 8.68
C GLU A 184 11.01 13.02 9.16
N ILE A 185 10.78 12.99 10.49
CA ILE A 185 9.45 12.72 11.06
C ILE A 185 8.51 13.89 10.83
N ILE A 186 9.02 15.12 10.97
CA ILE A 186 8.25 16.33 10.66
C ILE A 186 7.78 16.29 9.20
N ALA A 187 8.67 15.97 8.26
CA ALA A 187 8.34 15.88 6.84
C ALA A 187 7.41 14.70 6.51
N GLN A 188 7.65 13.53 7.09
CA GLN A 188 6.87 12.32 6.79
C GLN A 188 5.48 12.33 7.43
N TRP A 189 5.36 12.82 8.66
CA TRP A 189 4.11 12.73 9.44
C TRP A 189 3.35 14.06 9.50
N GLY A 190 3.94 15.15 9.01
CA GLY A 190 3.32 16.48 8.99
C GLY A 190 3.12 17.09 10.37
N VAL A 191 3.81 16.57 11.40
CA VAL A 191 3.80 17.12 12.76
C VAL A 191 4.69 18.34 12.86
N SER A 192 4.34 19.33 13.68
CA SER A 192 5.21 20.48 13.91
C SER A 192 6.30 20.19 14.94
N GLU A 193 7.38 20.97 14.89
CA GLU A 193 8.53 20.81 15.77
C GLU A 193 8.17 20.98 17.26
N SER A 194 7.23 21.86 17.59
CA SER A 194 6.79 22.10 18.97
C SER A 194 5.95 20.97 19.55
N GLU A 195 5.47 20.06 18.71
CA GLU A 195 4.59 18.95 19.09
C GLU A 195 5.35 17.63 19.28
N LEU A 196 6.63 17.60 18.91
CA LEU A 196 7.44 16.38 18.88
C LEU A 196 8.66 16.49 19.80
N LEU A 197 8.70 15.63 20.81
CA LEU A 197 9.94 15.34 21.53
C LEU A 197 10.66 14.19 20.84
N PHE A 198 11.89 14.42 20.39
CA PHE A 198 12.68 13.43 19.67
C PHE A 198 13.95 13.07 20.43
N TYR A 199 14.15 11.77 20.64
CA TYR A 199 15.30 11.22 21.34
C TYR A 199 15.96 10.15 20.49
N THR A 200 17.29 10.16 20.44
CA THR A 200 18.08 9.10 19.80
C THR A 200 18.93 8.41 20.84
N TYR A 201 18.85 7.08 20.86
CA TYR A 201 19.66 6.27 21.75
C TYR A 201 20.85 5.71 20.99
N LYS A 202 22.02 5.75 21.61
CA LYS A 202 23.22 5.13 21.03
C LYS A 202 23.04 3.61 21.07
N SER A 203 23.45 2.95 19.99
CA SER A 203 23.49 1.50 19.96
C SER A 203 24.43 1.00 21.06
N PRO A 204 24.04 -0.02 21.85
CA PRO A 204 24.95 -0.65 22.82
C PRO A 204 26.06 -1.46 22.12
N TYR A 205 25.93 -1.70 20.81
CA TYR A 205 26.86 -2.47 19.99
C TYR A 205 28.04 -1.63 19.52
N ASN A 206 29.23 -2.23 19.53
CA ASN A 206 30.43 -1.64 18.95
C ASN A 206 30.68 -2.23 17.56
N TYR A 207 30.06 -1.60 16.56
CA TYR A 207 30.11 -2.07 15.17
C TYR A 207 31.54 -2.13 14.59
N ALA A 208 32.50 -1.36 15.11
CA ALA A 208 33.89 -1.42 14.63
C ALA A 208 34.52 -2.81 14.84
N TYR A 209 34.09 -3.54 15.88
CA TYR A 209 34.55 -4.90 16.16
C TYR A 209 33.56 -5.98 15.69
N GLN A 210 32.31 -5.62 15.39
CA GLN A 210 31.25 -6.57 15.10
C GLN A 210 30.84 -6.62 13.62
N ALA A 211 31.11 -5.58 12.84
CA ALA A 211 30.70 -5.50 11.44
C ALA A 211 31.81 -4.91 10.56
N ARG A 212 31.96 -5.48 9.36
CA ARG A 212 32.81 -4.92 8.31
C ARG A 212 31.94 -4.64 7.09
N VAL A 213 31.99 -3.40 6.61
CA VAL A 213 31.29 -3.00 5.39
C VAL A 213 32.24 -3.16 4.22
N TYR A 214 31.87 -3.98 3.25
CA TYR A 214 32.61 -4.16 2.01
C TYR A 214 31.76 -3.67 0.84
N ILE A 215 32.28 -2.68 0.10
CA ILE A 215 31.62 -2.14 -1.10
C ILE A 215 32.47 -2.55 -2.32
N PRO A 216 31.98 -3.47 -3.16
CA PRO A 216 32.67 -3.88 -4.39
C PRO A 216 32.73 -2.74 -5.41
N ARG A 217 33.94 -2.39 -5.85
CA ARG A 217 34.17 -1.31 -6.84
C ARG A 217 33.62 -1.64 -8.24
N ASP A 218 33.54 -2.93 -8.56
CA ASP A 218 33.16 -3.48 -9.87
C ASP A 218 31.64 -3.68 -10.04
N LEU A 219 30.86 -3.44 -8.98
CA LEU A 219 29.39 -3.54 -8.95
C LEU A 219 28.67 -2.19 -8.94
N TRP A 220 29.42 -1.09 -9.09
CA TRP A 220 28.85 0.24 -9.26
C TRP A 220 28.06 0.32 -10.57
N TYR A 221 26.82 0.81 -10.50
CA TYR A 221 26.01 1.15 -11.67
C TYR A 221 26.50 2.48 -12.24
N ASN A 222 27.16 2.46 -13.39
CA ASN A 222 27.68 3.68 -14.02
C ASN A 222 26.56 4.37 -14.80
N ASN A 223 26.01 5.45 -14.26
CA ASN A 223 24.90 6.19 -14.91
C ASN A 223 25.24 6.73 -16.32
N ASP A 224 26.52 6.79 -16.68
CA ASP A 224 27.01 7.22 -18.00
C ASP A 224 26.77 6.18 -19.12
N SER A 225 26.48 4.93 -18.79
CA SER A 225 26.30 3.85 -19.78
C SER A 225 24.91 3.84 -20.44
N LYS A 226 23.96 4.66 -19.95
CA LYS A 226 22.63 4.86 -20.54
C LYS A 226 22.64 5.20 -22.04
N LYS A 227 23.76 5.69 -22.58
CA LYS A 227 23.89 6.08 -24.00
C LYS A 227 24.39 4.97 -24.93
N LEU A 228 24.89 3.84 -24.43
CA LEU A 228 25.62 2.88 -25.29
C LEU A 228 25.08 1.44 -25.29
N PHE A 229 24.34 1.00 -24.27
CA PHE A 229 23.79 -0.36 -24.25
C PHE A 229 22.34 -0.39 -23.76
N GLY A 230 21.49 -1.16 -24.46
CA GLY A 230 20.09 -1.33 -24.07
C GLY A 230 19.98 -1.88 -22.63
N LYS A 231 19.00 -1.36 -21.86
CA LYS A 231 18.75 -1.64 -20.43
C LYS A 231 18.91 -3.12 -20.00
N GLN A 232 18.63 -4.07 -20.90
CA GLN A 232 18.72 -5.51 -20.61
C GLN A 232 20.15 -6.06 -20.57
N LYS A 233 21.09 -5.59 -21.42
CA LYS A 233 22.46 -6.13 -21.45
C LYS A 233 23.27 -5.73 -20.21
N GLU A 234 23.09 -4.49 -19.76
CA GLU A 234 23.75 -3.97 -18.54
C GLU A 234 23.24 -4.66 -17.27
N SER A 235 21.93 -4.94 -17.22
CA SER A 235 21.30 -5.71 -16.14
C SER A 235 21.92 -7.10 -16.02
N ASN A 236 22.12 -7.81 -17.13
CA ASN A 236 22.68 -9.16 -17.15
C ASN A 236 24.15 -9.21 -16.73
N GLU A 237 24.96 -8.22 -17.12
CA GLU A 237 26.37 -8.15 -16.70
C GLU A 237 26.49 -7.85 -15.20
N HIS A 238 25.72 -6.88 -14.70
CA HIS A 238 25.65 -6.57 -13.27
C HIS A 238 25.20 -7.80 -12.46
N LEU A 239 24.15 -8.49 -12.90
CA LEU A 239 23.66 -9.73 -12.28
C LEU A 239 24.74 -10.81 -12.25
N SER A 240 25.46 -11.01 -13.36
CA SER A 240 26.55 -11.99 -13.43
C SER A 240 27.69 -11.67 -12.45
N LYS A 241 28.10 -10.40 -12.38
CA LYS A 241 29.09 -9.92 -11.41
C LYS A 241 28.62 -10.11 -9.97
N ALA A 242 27.35 -9.78 -9.68
CA ALA A 242 26.76 -9.90 -8.36
C ALA A 242 26.71 -11.36 -7.91
N LYS A 243 26.24 -12.27 -8.78
CA LYS A 243 26.24 -13.72 -8.54
C LYS A 243 27.63 -14.26 -8.22
N ASN A 244 28.63 -13.87 -9.02
CA ASN A 244 30.00 -14.30 -8.81
C ASN A 244 30.56 -13.79 -7.47
N ARG A 245 30.18 -12.59 -7.03
CA ARG A 245 30.59 -12.05 -5.72
C ARG A 245 29.89 -12.76 -4.57
N ILE A 246 28.58 -12.99 -4.68
CA ILE A 246 27.80 -13.74 -3.69
C ILE A 246 28.38 -15.14 -3.50
N ARG A 247 28.68 -15.88 -4.58
CA ARG A 247 29.33 -17.20 -4.52
C ARG A 247 30.66 -17.17 -3.75
N LYS A 248 31.49 -16.14 -3.98
CA LYS A 248 32.74 -15.96 -3.24
C LYS A 248 32.49 -15.74 -1.74
N ILE A 249 31.47 -14.95 -1.38
CA ILE A 249 31.10 -14.70 0.01
C ILE A 249 30.55 -15.97 0.68
N VAL A 250 29.68 -16.71 0.00
CA VAL A 250 29.12 -17.99 0.49
C VAL A 250 30.23 -18.98 0.88
N ASN A 251 31.29 -19.07 0.06
CA ASN A 251 32.43 -19.93 0.35
C ASN A 251 33.21 -19.48 1.60
N ILE A 252 33.23 -18.17 1.90
CA ILE A 252 33.90 -17.62 3.08
C ILE A 252 33.04 -17.82 4.34
N THR A 253 31.72 -17.68 4.22
CA THR A 253 30.79 -17.77 5.37
C THR A 253 30.27 -19.18 5.63
N ASN A 254 30.74 -20.19 4.88
CA ASN A 254 30.25 -21.57 4.93
C ASN A 254 28.72 -21.66 4.76
N GLY A 255 28.16 -20.86 3.87
CA GLY A 255 26.72 -20.86 3.58
C GLY A 255 25.84 -20.03 4.50
N ASN A 256 26.35 -19.50 5.62
CA ASN A 256 25.59 -18.62 6.50
C ASN A 256 25.53 -17.21 5.91
N LEU A 257 24.54 -16.96 5.06
CA LEU A 257 24.38 -15.69 4.35
C LEU A 257 22.90 -15.32 4.21
N LEU A 258 22.59 -14.06 4.52
CA LEU A 258 21.34 -13.42 4.11
C LEU A 258 21.62 -12.54 2.89
N VAL A 259 20.90 -12.78 1.80
CA VAL A 259 20.96 -11.95 0.58
C VAL A 259 19.68 -11.15 0.48
N LEU A 260 19.82 -9.82 0.45
CA LEU A 260 18.70 -8.90 0.28
C LEU A 260 18.74 -8.33 -1.15
N CYS A 261 17.68 -8.56 -1.91
CA CYS A 261 17.50 -8.04 -3.26
C CYS A 261 16.46 -6.91 -3.26
N THR A 262 16.65 -5.91 -4.11
CA THR A 262 15.71 -4.77 -4.25
C THR A 262 14.44 -5.12 -5.02
N SER A 263 14.41 -6.25 -5.73
CA SER A 263 13.22 -6.75 -6.42
C SER A 263 13.22 -8.28 -6.53
N ARG A 264 12.04 -8.87 -6.79
CA ARG A 264 11.89 -10.33 -6.98
C ARG A 264 12.57 -10.77 -8.27
N GLU A 265 12.52 -9.97 -9.32
CA GLU A 265 13.19 -10.24 -10.60
C GLU A 265 14.69 -10.41 -10.37
N TYR A 266 15.31 -9.53 -9.58
CA TYR A 266 16.72 -9.64 -9.21
C TYR A 266 17.05 -10.88 -8.39
N MET A 267 16.11 -11.36 -7.57
CA MET A 267 16.28 -12.59 -6.78
C MET A 267 16.22 -13.85 -7.64
N TYR A 268 15.36 -13.88 -8.66
CA TYR A 268 15.15 -15.05 -9.53
C TYR A 268 16.03 -15.05 -10.79
N SER A 269 16.64 -13.92 -11.14
CA SER A 269 17.52 -13.78 -12.32
C SER A 269 18.79 -14.58 -12.16
#